data_AF-A0A925XJT8-F1
#
_entry.id   AF-A0A925XJT8-F1
#
_cell.length_a   1.000
_cell.length_b   1.000
_cell.length_c   1.000
_cell.angle_alpha   90.00
_cell.angle_beta   90.00
_cell.angle_gamma   90.00
#
_symmetry.space_group_name_H-M   'P 1'
#
loop_
_entity.id
_entity.type
_entity.pdbx_description
1 polymer ?
#
loop_
_entity_poly.entity_id
_entity_poly.type
_entity_poly.pdbx_seq_one_letter_code
_entity_poly.pdbx_strand_id
1 'polypeptide(L)' 'EQKRLPEAANALLVVPFTYDYPEWSAVALLEAARIFQEMQQPQQAVRLLEKVVKEYPNSEWAKAAQQRLAGLPVVKRG' A
#
# COMPACT_ATOMS: atom_id res chain seq x y z
N GLU A 1 -1.56 25.35 4.23
CA GLU A 1 -0.79 24.60 3.22
C GLU A 1 -0.77 23.09 3.49
N GLN A 2 -0.35 22.35 2.46
CA GLN A 2 -0.49 20.92 2.19
C GLN A 2 0.14 20.00 3.24
N LYS A 3 -0.63 18.99 3.64
CA LYS A 3 -0.22 17.90 4.56
C LYS A 3 1.00 17.19 3.99
N ARG A 4 2.05 17.09 4.80
CA ARG A 4 3.37 16.52 4.52
C ARG A 4 3.32 15.05 4.11
N LEU A 5 2.92 14.77 2.87
CA LEU A 5 3.09 13.47 2.22
C LEU A 5 4.46 13.21 1.56
N PRO A 6 5.38 14.18 1.34
CA PRO A 6 6.63 13.89 0.64
C PRO A 6 7.76 13.34 1.53
N GLU A 7 7.63 13.35 2.86
CA GLU A 7 8.71 12.93 3.76
C GLU A 7 8.80 11.40 3.92
N ALA A 8 7.66 10.70 3.85
CA ALA A 8 7.64 9.23 3.83
C ALA A 8 8.33 8.66 2.57
N ALA A 9 8.31 9.40 1.46
CA ALA A 9 8.95 9.01 0.21
C ALA A 9 10.49 9.16 0.27
N ASN A 10 11.01 10.13 1.01
CA ASN A 10 12.45 10.42 1.06
C ASN A 10 13.24 9.55 2.03
N ALA A 11 12.61 8.96 3.05
CA ALA A 11 13.28 8.04 3.96
C ALA A 11 13.60 6.66 3.33
N LEU A 12 13.09 6.37 2.13
CA LEU A 12 13.22 5.09 1.45
C LEU A 12 14.39 5.00 0.45
N LEU A 13 15.19 6.06 0.29
CA LEU A 13 16.19 6.17 -0.80
C LEU A 13 17.66 5.95 -0.40
N VAL A 14 17.95 5.37 0.77
CA VAL A 14 19.35 5.07 1.12
C VAL A 14 19.51 3.60 1.47
N VAL A 15 19.88 2.82 0.45
CA VAL A 15 20.99 1.84 0.38
C VAL A 15 20.68 0.92 -0.82
N PRO A 16 21.37 1.07 -1.96
CA PRO A 16 21.15 0.18 -3.10
C PRO A 16 22.33 -0.80 -3.25
N PHE A 17 22.27 -2.00 -2.67
CA PHE A 17 23.16 -3.09 -3.10
C PHE A 17 22.51 -4.46 -2.89
N THR A 18 22.08 -5.09 -4.00
CA THR A 18 21.94 -6.55 -4.29
C THR A 18 20.60 -7.11 -4.72
N TYR A 19 19.48 -6.40 -4.66
CA TYR A 19 18.22 -6.94 -5.20
C TYR A 19 17.49 -5.84 -5.98
N ASP A 20 17.13 -6.11 -7.23
CA ASP A 20 15.99 -5.44 -7.83
C ASP A 20 14.83 -5.70 -6.87
N TYR A 21 14.35 -4.67 -6.18
CA TYR A 21 13.42 -4.79 -5.04
C TYR A 21 11.99 -4.36 -5.43
N PRO A 22 11.25 -5.18 -6.21
CA PRO A 22 9.79 -5.03 -6.35
C PRO A 22 9.11 -4.98 -4.97
N GLU A 23 9.71 -5.61 -3.97
CA GLU A 23 9.23 -5.68 -2.59
C GLU A 23 9.11 -4.31 -1.92
N TRP A 24 10.03 -3.37 -2.16
CA TRP A 24 9.96 -2.03 -1.56
C TRP A 24 8.79 -1.22 -2.10
N SER A 25 8.45 -1.43 -3.37
CA SER A 25 7.28 -0.82 -3.99
C SER A 25 5.98 -1.41 -3.43
N ALA A 26 5.94 -2.72 -3.16
CA ALA A 26 4.79 -3.37 -2.52
C ALA A 26 4.57 -2.89 -1.08
N VAL A 27 5.63 -2.75 -0.29
CA VAL A 27 5.58 -2.22 1.08
C VAL A 27 5.07 -0.79 1.11
N ALA A 28 5.58 0.08 0.23
CA ALA A 28 5.12 1.47 0.13
C ALA A 28 3.63 1.57 -0.19
N LEU A 29 3.13 0.71 -1.09
CA LEU A 29 1.71 0.65 -1.43
C LEU A 29 0.84 0.16 -0.26
N LEU A 30 1.31 -0.81 0.53
CA LEU A 30 0.61 -1.30 1.72
C LEU A 30 0.49 -0.21 2.80
N GLU A 31 1.56 0.54 3.04
CA GLU A 31 1.55 1.65 4.01
C GLU A 31 0.71 2.82 3.51
N ALA A 32 0.79 3.16 2.23
CA ALA A 32 -0.09 4.16 1.64
C ALA A 32 -1.57 3.76 1.79
N ALA A 33 -1.91 2.49 1.52
CA ALA A 33 -3.26 1.98 1.72
C ALA A 33 -3.73 2.16 3.16
N ARG A 34 -2.88 1.84 4.15
CA ARG A 34 -3.18 2.06 5.57
C ARG A 34 -3.48 3.53 5.87
N ILE A 35 -2.66 4.46 5.39
CA ILE A 35 -2.86 5.89 5.60
C ILE A 35 -4.22 6.32 5.01
N PHE A 36 -4.58 5.83 3.83
CA PHE A 36 -5.89 6.13 3.25
C PHE A 36 -7.06 5.55 4.05
N GLN A 37 -6.87 4.41 4.74
CA GLN A 37 -7.88 3.90 5.68
C GLN A 37 -8.04 4.86 6.88
N GLU A 38 -6.93 5.31 7.46
CA GLU A 38 -6.91 6.26 8.59
C GLU A 38 -7.52 7.61 8.20
N MET A 39 -7.36 8.03 6.94
CA MET A 39 -7.98 9.23 6.37
C MET A 39 -9.47 9.07 6.03
N GLN A 40 -10.11 7.96 6.39
CA GLN A 40 -11.49 7.62 6.02
C GLN A 40 -11.73 7.61 4.50
N GLN A 41 -10.72 7.24 3.72
CA GLN A 41 -10.78 7.10 2.27
C GLN A 41 -10.61 5.62 1.85
N PRO A 42 -11.54 4.72 2.26
CA PRO A 42 -11.40 3.28 2.07
C PRO A 42 -11.31 2.88 0.60
N GLN A 43 -11.93 3.63 -0.31
CA GLN A 43 -11.88 3.36 -1.75
C GLN A 43 -10.46 3.53 -2.32
N GLN A 44 -9.66 4.46 -1.78
CA GLN A 44 -8.28 4.67 -2.21
C GLN A 44 -7.37 3.58 -1.65
N ALA A 45 -7.60 3.19 -0.40
CA ALA A 45 -6.95 2.04 0.21
C ALA A 45 -7.18 0.76 -0.59
N VAL A 46 -8.43 0.45 -0.95
CA VAL A 46 -8.77 -0.73 -1.78
C VAL A 46 -7.97 -0.74 -3.08
N ARG A 47 -7.94 0.36 -3.83
CA ARG A 47 -7.21 0.42 -5.11
C ARG A 47 -5.72 0.13 -4.97
N LEU A 48 -5.11 0.61 -3.90
CA LEU A 48 -3.68 0.39 -3.64
C LEU A 48 -3.41 -1.06 -3.23
N LEU A 49 -4.26 -1.65 -2.38
CA LEU A 49 -4.14 -3.05 -2.01
C LEU A 49 -4.37 -3.97 -3.22
N GLU A 50 -5.37 -3.70 -4.07
CA GLU A 50 -5.60 -4.42 -5.33
C GLU A 50 -4.38 -4.32 -6.26
N LYS A 51 -3.75 -3.16 -6.32
CA LYS A 51 -2.50 -2.97 -7.08
C LYS A 51 -1.38 -3.87 -6.55
N VAL A 52 -1.22 -3.98 -5.23
CA VAL A 52 -0.24 -4.88 -4.62
C VAL A 52 -0.51 -6.35 -5.00
N VAL A 53 -1.77 -6.79 -4.93
CA VAL A 53 -2.15 -8.16 -5.31
C VAL A 53 -1.89 -8.42 -6.80
N LYS A 54 -2.14 -7.44 -7.66
CA LYS A 54 -1.97 -7.57 -9.11
C LYS A 54 -0.50 -7.54 -9.54
N GLU A 55 0.31 -6.66 -8.96
CA GLU A 55 1.70 -6.44 -9.37
C GLU A 55 2.67 -7.39 -8.65
N TYR A 56 2.32 -7.87 -7.45
CA TYR A 56 3.16 -8.75 -6.65
C TYR A 56 2.44 -10.05 -6.23
N PRO A 57 1.75 -10.77 -7.13
CA PRO A 57 0.80 -11.84 -6.78
C PRO A 57 1.40 -13.01 -5.99
N ASN A 58 2.69 -13.29 -6.16
CA ASN A 58 3.39 -14.41 -5.50
C ASN A 58 4.17 -13.96 -4.24
N SER A 59 4.09 -12.69 -3.86
CA SER A 59 4.81 -12.14 -2.70
C SER A 59 3.99 -12.27 -1.41
N GLU A 60 4.68 -12.18 -0.27
CA GLU A 60 4.01 -12.05 1.04
C GLU A 60 3.18 -10.76 1.13
N TRP A 61 3.53 -9.74 0.36
CA TRP A 61 2.80 -8.47 0.28
C TRP A 61 1.42 -8.63 -0.35
N ALA A 62 1.28 -9.49 -1.37
CA ALA A 62 -0.04 -9.80 -1.93
C ALA A 62 -0.93 -10.52 -0.91
N LYS A 63 -0.37 -11.44 -0.11
CA LYS A 63 -1.12 -12.09 0.99
C LYS A 63 -1.57 -11.06 2.02
N ALA A 64 -0.67 -10.16 2.44
CA ALA A 64 -1.00 -9.08 3.37
C ALA A 64 -2.06 -8.11 2.80
N ALA A 65 -1.97 -7.79 1.50
CA ALA A 65 -2.95 -6.94 0.83
C ALA A 65 -4.34 -7.58 0.77
N GLN A 66 -4.41 -8.87 0.45
CA GLN A 66 -5.68 -9.64 0.46
C GLN A 66 -6.31 -9.69 1.86
N GLN A 67 -5.50 -9.91 2.91
CA GLN A 67 -5.99 -9.90 4.28
C GLN A 67 -6.56 -8.53 4.68
N ARG A 68 -5.87 -7.44 4.31
CA ARG A 68 -6.36 -6.07 4.54
C ARG A 68 -7.64 -5.78 3.76
N LEU A 69 -7.74 -6.21 2.51
CA LEU A 69 -8.96 -6.09 1.69
C LEU A 69 -10.15 -6.81 2.34
N ALA A 70 -9.94 -8.01 2.87
CA ALA A 70 -10.99 -8.78 3.55
C ALA A 70 -11.44 -8.14 4.88
N GLY A 71 -10.53 -7.46 5.58
CA GLY A 71 -10.83 -6.76 6.83
C GLY A 71 -11.40 -5.35 6.66
N LEU A 72 -11.41 -4.81 5.43
CA LEU A 72 -12.03 -3.52 5.17
C LEU A 72 -13.55 -3.65 5.29
N PRO A 73 -14.23 -2.73 6.01
CA PRO A 73 -15.68 -2.70 5.98
C PRO A 73 -16.07 -2.51 4.52
N VAL A 74 -16.68 -3.55 3.94
CA VAL A 74 -17.21 -3.48 2.57
C VAL A 74 -18.14 -2.29 2.60
N VAL A 75 -17.72 -1.19 1.99
CA VAL A 75 -18.62 -0.06 1.74
C VAL A 75 -19.62 -0.66 0.78
N LYS A 76 -20.71 -1.22 1.32
CA LYS A 76 -21.85 -1.64 0.54
C LYS A 76 -22.15 -0.43 -0.31
N ARG A 77 -21.89 -0.55 -1.62
CA ARG A 77 -22.38 0.42 -2.60
C ARG A 77 -23.88 0.41 -2.38
N GLY A 78 -24.38 1.42 -1.69
CA GLY A 78 -25.80 1.72 -1.62
C GLY A 78 -26.31 2.06 -3.01
#